data_AF-A0A3A6PZ48-F1
#
_entry.id   AF-A0A3A6PZ48-F1
#
_cell.length_a   1.000
_cell.length_b   1.000
_cell.length_c   1.000
_cell.angle_alpha   90.00
_cell.angle_beta   90.00
_cell.angle_gamma   90.00
#
_symmetry.space_group_name_H-M   'P 1'
#
loop_
_entity.id
_entity.type
_entity.pdbx_description
1 polymer ?
#
loop_
_entity_poly.entity_id
_entity_poly.type
_entity_poly.pdbx_seq_one_letter_code
_entity_poly.pdbx_strand_id
1 'polypeptide(L)' 'MGVTAIMTKTDRERIAGEVDVDDSKRYESASRVRQRITELETDAKILKQSHPDLYEELIEAICET' A
#
# COMPACT_ATOMS: atom_id res chain seq x y z
N MET A 1 11.69 13.90 4.44
CA MET A 1 10.78 12.75 4.66
C MET A 1 10.57 12.12 3.30
N GLY A 2 10.92 10.85 3.11
CA GLY A 2 10.72 10.17 1.83
C GLY A 2 9.24 9.89 1.56
N VAL A 3 8.85 9.78 0.30
CA VAL A 3 7.47 9.43 -0.09
C VAL A 3 7.23 7.96 0.25
N THR A 4 6.15 7.66 0.96
CA THR A 4 5.65 6.29 1.17
C THR A 4 4.46 6.05 0.26
N ALA A 5 4.40 4.89 -0.40
CA ALA A 5 3.20 4.41 -1.08
C ALA A 5 2.16 3.94 -0.03
N ILE A 6 1.62 2.72 -0.16
CA ILE A 6 0.56 2.23 0.73
C ILE A 6 1.01 1.89 2.18
N MET A 7 2.31 1.68 2.41
CA MET A 7 2.84 1.27 3.71
C MET A 7 3.86 2.27 4.24
N THR A 8 3.70 2.67 5.51
CA THR A 8 4.74 3.40 6.22
C THR A 8 5.89 2.47 6.59
N LYS A 9 7.04 3.02 6.99
CA LYS A 9 8.17 2.24 7.50
C LYS A 9 7.73 1.29 8.63
N THR A 10 6.96 1.80 9.58
CA THR A 10 6.44 1.02 10.71
C THR A 10 5.44 -0.05 10.28
N ASP A 11 4.60 0.22 9.27
CA ASP A 11 3.71 -0.82 8.73
C ASP A 11 4.52 -1.97 8.13
N ARG A 12 5.61 -1.68 7.40
CA ARG A 12 6.51 -2.71 6.84
C ARG A 12 7.17 -3.53 7.93
N GLU A 13 7.81 -2.88 8.91
CA GLU A 13 8.50 -3.57 10.01
C GLU A 13 7.55 -4.49 10.79
N ARG A 14 6.33 -4.02 11.10
CA ARG A 14 5.35 -4.80 11.87
C ARG A 14 4.75 -5.96 11.08
N ILE A 15 4.46 -5.76 9.79
CA ILE A 15 3.88 -6.81 8.94
C ILE A 15 4.93 -7.86 8.56
N ALA A 16 6.18 -7.44 8.32
CA ALA A 16 7.30 -8.34 8.03
C ALA A 16 7.77 -9.13 9.28
N GLY A 17 7.31 -8.76 10.47
CA GLY A 17 7.73 -9.41 11.72
C GLY A 17 9.16 -9.04 12.16
N GLU A 18 9.72 -7.96 11.59
CA GLU A 18 11.07 -7.46 11.91
C GLU A 18 11.14 -6.85 13.32
N VAL A 19 9.99 -6.50 13.89
CA VAL A 19 9.86 -6.01 15.26
C VAL A 19 8.96 -6.93 16.08
N ASP A 20 9.39 -7.22 17.30
CA ASP A 20 8.59 -7.95 18.27
C ASP A 20 7.56 -6.99 18.90
N VAL A 21 6.31 -7.19 18.53
CA VAL A 21 5.16 -6.37 18.96
C VAL A 21 3.96 -7.28 19.18
N ASP A 22 3.06 -6.86 20.04
CA ASP A 22 1.79 -7.55 20.29
C ASP A 22 1.01 -7.79 18.98
N ASP A 23 0.31 -8.91 18.90
CA ASP A 23 -0.50 -9.27 17.73
C ASP A 23 -1.56 -8.22 17.40
N SER A 24 -2.05 -7.48 18.41
CA SER A 24 -2.96 -6.35 18.22
C SER A 24 -2.34 -5.24 17.34
N LYS A 25 -1.06 -4.91 17.55
CA LYS A 25 -0.36 -3.88 16.77
C LYS A 25 -0.06 -4.35 15.34
N ARG A 26 0.23 -5.63 15.15
CA ARG A 26 0.35 -6.23 13.80
C ARG A 26 -0.99 -6.15 13.07
N TYR A 27 -2.07 -6.54 13.75
CA TYR A 27 -3.43 -6.48 13.20
C TYR A 27 -3.85 -5.06 12.84
N GLU A 28 -3.55 -4.07 13.69
CA GLU A 28 -3.81 -2.66 13.40
C GLU A 28 -3.09 -2.19 12.13
N SER A 29 -1.81 -2.51 11.96
CA SER A 29 -1.07 -2.15 10.75
C SER A 29 -1.64 -2.84 9.52
N ALA A 30 -2.01 -4.12 9.61
CA ALA A 30 -2.70 -4.80 8.52
C ALA A 30 -4.06 -4.14 8.19
N SER A 31 -4.82 -3.72 9.19
CA SER A 31 -6.10 -3.02 9.02
C SER A 31 -5.92 -1.69 8.28
N ARG A 32 -4.94 -0.87 8.69
CA ARG A 32 -4.60 0.39 8.00
C ARG A 32 -4.18 0.15 6.55
N VAL A 33 -3.38 -0.87 6.29
CA VAL A 33 -2.95 -1.20 4.92
C VAL A 33 -4.14 -1.64 4.06
N ARG A 34 -5.07 -2.45 4.60
CA ARG A 34 -6.31 -2.80 3.89
C ARG A 34 -7.12 -1.58 3.47
N GLN A 35 -7.28 -0.61 4.35
CA GLN A 35 -7.99 0.63 4.01
C GLN A 35 -7.28 1.38 2.87
N ARG A 36 -5.95 1.49 2.91
CA ARG A 36 -5.18 2.15 1.84
C ARG A 36 -5.21 1.40 0.51
N ILE A 37 -5.35 0.07 0.52
CA ILE A 37 -5.58 -0.71 -0.71
C ILE A 37 -6.92 -0.33 -1.34
N THR A 38 -7.97 -0.15 -0.54
CA THR A 38 -9.27 0.33 -1.05
C THR A 38 -9.19 1.74 -1.64
N GLU A 39 -8.44 2.64 -1.01
CA GLU A 39 -8.19 3.98 -1.57
C GLU A 39 -7.39 3.89 -2.88
N LEU A 40 -6.35 3.04 -2.93
CA LEU A 40 -5.56 2.82 -4.15
C LEU A 40 -6.41 2.29 -5.31
N GLU A 41 -7.44 1.49 -5.05
CA GLU A 41 -8.39 1.05 -6.08
C GLU A 41 -9.16 2.25 -6.68
N THR A 42 -9.53 3.21 -5.83
CA THR A 42 -10.19 4.45 -6.28
C THR A 42 -9.23 5.30 -7.11
N ASP A 43 -8.00 5.47 -6.65
CA ASP A 43 -6.95 6.19 -7.39
C ASP A 43 -6.68 5.53 -8.75
N ALA A 44 -6.55 4.20 -8.79
CA ALA A 44 -6.34 3.45 -10.02
C ALA A 44 -7.49 3.65 -11.02
N LYS A 45 -8.75 3.73 -10.56
CA LYS A 45 -9.90 4.04 -11.42
C LYS A 45 -9.83 5.45 -12.00
N ILE A 46 -9.34 6.42 -11.24
CA ILE A 46 -9.14 7.81 -11.71
C ILE A 46 -8.02 7.85 -12.74
N LEU A 47 -6.89 7.20 -12.46
CA LEU A 47 -5.76 7.11 -13.39
C LEU A 47 -6.20 6.46 -14.70
N LYS A 48 -6.91 5.33 -14.65
CA LYS A 48 -7.41 4.66 -15.85
C LYS A 48 -8.28 5.55 -16.75
N GLN A 49 -9.04 6.48 -16.16
CA GLN A 49 -9.91 7.38 -16.89
C GLN A 49 -9.20 8.63 -17.40
N SER A 50 -8.29 9.20 -16.61
CA SER A 50 -7.70 10.52 -16.86
C SER A 50 -6.28 10.47 -17.42
N HIS A 51 -5.49 9.47 -17.02
CA HIS A 51 -4.08 9.28 -17.35
C HIS A 51 -3.72 7.78 -17.50
N PRO A 52 -4.11 7.14 -18.62
CA PRO A 52 -3.95 5.69 -18.81
C PRO A 52 -2.49 5.21 -18.77
N ASP A 53 -1.54 6.06 -19.16
CA ASP A 53 -0.10 5.83 -19.05
C ASP A 53 0.35 5.61 -17.60
N LEU A 54 -0.08 6.49 -16.68
CA LEU A 54 0.22 6.34 -15.25
C LEU A 54 -0.51 5.13 -14.63
N TYR A 55 -1.65 4.74 -15.18
CA TYR A 55 -2.34 3.52 -14.78
C TYR A 55 -1.53 2.28 -15.20
N GLU A 56 -1.01 2.24 -16.43
CA GLU A 56 -0.15 1.16 -16.89
C GLU A 56 1.11 1.04 -16.01
N GLU A 57 1.80 2.15 -15.74
CA GLU A 57 2.95 2.16 -14.82
C GLU A 57 2.61 1.61 -13.43
N LEU A 58 1.45 1.98 -12.88
CA LEU A 58 0.99 1.48 -11.57
C LEU A 58 0.74 -0.04 -11.60
N ILE A 59 0.11 -0.54 -12.66
CA ILE A 59 -0.20 -1.97 -12.80
C ILE A 59 1.08 -2.79 -13.00
N GLU A 60 2.00 -2.33 -13.85
CA GLU A 60 3.30 -2.97 -14.04
C GLU A 60 4.06 -3.08 -12.71
N ALA A 61 4.10 -2.00 -11.93
CA ALA A 61 4.76 -1.99 -10.62
C ALA A 61 4.16 -2.98 -9.60
N ILE A 62 2.88 -3.35 -9.72
CA ILE A 62 2.20 -4.28 -8.81
C ILE A 62 2.21 -5.73 -9.33
N CYS A 63 2.09 -5.92 -10.64
CA CYS A 63 1.92 -7.23 -11.26
C CYS A 63 3.23 -7.90 -11.70
N GLU A 64 4.31 -7.14 -11.88
CA GLU A 64 5.63 -7.69 -12.26
C GLU A 64 6.56 -7.94 -11.04
N THR A 65 6.03 -7.81 -9.82
CA THR A 65 6.72 -8.15 -8.56
C THR A 65 6.30 -9.52 -8.05
#